data_AF-A0A4Q6E4G9-F1
#
_entry.id   AF-A0A4Q6E4G9-F1
#
_cell.length_a   1.000
_cell.length_b   1.000
_cell.length_c   1.000
_cell.angle_alpha   90.00
_cell.angle_beta   90.00
_cell.angle_gamma   90.00
#
_symmetry.space_group_name_H-M   'P 1'
#
loop_
_entity.id
_entity.type
_entity.pdbx_description
1 polymer ?
#
loop_
_entity_poly.entity_id
_entity_poly.type
_entity_poly.pdbx_seq_one_letter_code
_entity_poly.pdbx_strand_id
1 'polypeptide(L)'
;MIYLSICIPTYNRSNNLRETIESIITQPEFNGTDEVEIVIADNCSTDDTETVANEYTAKYPSKIKYNRNSENILGIRRVRSKHPQDGGKRVRARCRHSE
;
A
#
# COMPACT_ATOMS: atom_id res chain seq x y z
N MET A 1 -7.71 11.14 -17.30
CA MET A 1 -7.67 9.66 -17.25
C MET A 1 -6.30 9.28 -16.75
N ILE A 2 -6.17 8.35 -15.81
CA ILE A 2 -4.86 7.94 -15.29
C ILE A 2 -4.20 7.00 -16.30
N TYR A 3 -2.96 7.31 -16.69
CA TYR A 3 -2.16 6.50 -17.60
C TYR A 3 -1.09 5.69 -16.87
N LEU A 4 -0.59 6.17 -15.73
CA LEU A 4 0.44 5.50 -14.94
C LEU A 4 0.09 5.51 -13.45
N SER A 5 0.18 4.34 -12.82
CA SER A 5 0.05 4.20 -11.37
C SER A 5 1.34 3.63 -10.79
N ILE A 6 1.98 4.38 -9.90
CA ILE A 6 3.22 4.00 -9.23
C ILE A 6 2.87 3.38 -7.87
N CYS A 7 3.04 2.07 -7.76
CA CYS A 7 2.76 1.34 -6.52
C CYS A 7 4.00 1.24 -5.64
N ILE A 8 3.94 1.78 -4.41
CA ILE A 8 5.04 1.78 -3.44
C ILE A 8 4.69 0.86 -2.27
N PRO A 9 5.14 -0.41 -2.27
CA PRO A 9 5.02 -1.27 -1.10
C PRO A 9 6.02 -0.84 -0.03
N THR A 10 5.57 -0.75 1.23
CA THR A 10 6.41 -0.27 2.34
C THR A 10 6.15 -1.05 3.64
N TYR A 11 7.18 -1.15 4.48
CA TYR A 11 7.12 -1.68 5.84
C TYR A 11 8.30 -1.14 6.66
N ASN A 12 8.03 -0.28 7.64
CA ASN A 12 9.03 0.36 8.49
C ASN A 12 10.12 1.11 7.69
N ARG A 13 9.71 1.98 6.77
CA ARG A 13 10.58 2.69 5.81
C ARG A 13 10.19 4.15 5.61
N SER A 14 9.79 4.85 6.68
CA SER A 14 9.30 6.24 6.60
C SER A 14 10.22 7.19 5.81
N ASN A 15 11.54 7.15 6.06
CA ASN A 15 12.53 8.00 5.38
C ASN A 15 12.60 7.71 3.87
N ASN A 16 12.74 6.44 3.49
CA ASN A 16 12.81 6.05 2.07
C ASN A 16 11.49 6.36 1.36
N LEU A 17 10.36 6.18 2.03
CA LEU A 17 9.04 6.53 1.49
C LEU A 17 8.99 8.02 1.17
N ARG A 18 9.43 8.87 2.11
CA ARG A 18 9.51 10.32 1.92
C ARG A 18 10.37 10.68 0.71
N GLU A 19 11.61 10.20 0.66
CA GLU A 19 12.54 10.47 -0.46
C GLU A 19 11.98 10.01 -1.81
N THR A 20 11.36 8.83 -1.84
CA THR A 20 10.76 8.29 -3.05
C THR A 20 9.61 9.16 -3.53
N ILE A 21 8.69 9.54 -2.66
CA ILE A 21 7.56 10.42 -3.01
C ILE A 21 8.09 11.77 -3.49
N GLU A 22 9.03 12.41 -2.78
CA GLU A 22 9.64 13.68 -3.17
C GLU A 22 10.26 13.62 -4.57
N SER A 23 10.96 12.52 -4.89
CA SER A 23 11.55 12.34 -6.23
C SER A 23 10.52 12.26 -7.36
N ILE A 24 9.33 11.71 -7.07
CA ILE A 24 8.24 11.57 -8.04
C ILE A 24 7.47 12.88 -8.18
N ILE A 25 7.10 13.51 -7.07
CA ILE A 25 6.28 14.73 -7.10
C ILE A 25 7.03 15.93 -7.65
N THR A 26 8.37 15.89 -7.70
CA THR A 26 9.17 16.95 -8.34
C THR A 26 9.21 16.84 -9.87
N GLN A 27 8.73 15.73 -10.45
CA GLN A 27 8.68 15.56 -11.90
C GLN A 27 7.51 16.37 -12.52
N PRO A 28 7.71 17.02 -13.68
CA PRO A 28 6.66 17.79 -14.37
C PRO A 28 5.42 16.95 -14.70
N GLU A 29 5.57 15.68 -15.02
CA GLU A 29 4.47 14.76 -15.34
C GLU A 29 3.57 14.52 -14.12
N PHE A 30 4.14 14.58 -12.90
CA PHE A 30 3.34 14.48 -11.69
C PHE A 30 2.70 15.82 -11.31
N ASN A 31 3.35 16.97 -11.47
CA ASN A 31 2.71 18.24 -11.07
C ASN A 31 1.81 18.85 -12.14
N GLY A 32 2.09 18.58 -13.42
CA GLY A 32 1.49 19.27 -14.56
C GLY A 32 0.28 18.58 -15.18
N THR A 33 0.03 17.30 -14.86
CA THR A 33 -1.08 16.52 -15.44
C THR A 33 -1.79 15.67 -14.38
N ASP A 34 -2.99 15.18 -14.68
CA ASP A 34 -3.73 14.20 -13.83
C ASP A 34 -3.58 12.76 -14.33
N GLU A 35 -2.45 12.47 -14.97
CA GLU A 35 -2.21 11.19 -15.66
C GLU A 35 -1.42 10.20 -14.82
N VAL A 36 -0.78 10.67 -13.74
CA VAL A 36 0.05 9.87 -12.85
C VAL A 36 -0.54 9.86 -11.44
N GLU A 37 -0.69 8.66 -10.87
CA GLU A 37 -1.03 8.49 -9.45
C GLU A 37 0.04 7.69 -8.70
N ILE A 38 0.07 7.85 -7.38
CA ILE A 38 0.89 7.06 -6.46
C ILE A 38 -0.05 6.28 -5.54
N VAL A 39 0.20 4.97 -5.42
CA VAL A 39 -0.53 4.10 -4.49
C VAL A 39 0.47 3.50 -3.50
N ILE A 40 0.36 3.90 -2.24
CA ILE A 40 1.21 3.43 -1.15
C ILE A 40 0.53 2.22 -0.50
N ALA A 41 1.23 1.09 -0.42
CA ALA A 41 0.76 -0.14 0.20
C ALA A 41 1.61 -0.45 1.44
N ASP A 42 1.10 -0.14 2.63
CA ASP A 42 1.80 -0.35 3.90
C ASP A 42 1.38 -1.65 4.58
N ASN A 43 2.38 -2.46 4.90
CA ASN A 43 2.20 -3.76 5.51
C ASN A 43 2.17 -3.72 7.06
N CYS A 44 1.32 -2.87 7.63
CA CYS A 44 1.21 -2.66 9.07
C CYS A 44 2.52 -2.17 9.72
N SER A 45 3.12 -1.11 9.15
CA SER A 45 4.28 -0.46 9.76
C SER A 45 3.98 0.04 11.17
N THR A 46 5.01 0.06 12.01
CA THR A 46 4.97 0.51 13.41
C THR A 46 5.81 1.78 13.63
N ASP A 47 6.50 2.25 12.61
CA ASP A 47 7.24 3.53 12.60
C ASP A 47 6.36 4.67 12.05
N ASP A 48 6.99 5.81 11.73
CA ASP A 48 6.32 7.00 11.20
C ASP A 48 5.81 6.87 9.75
N THR A 49 5.82 5.67 9.15
CA THR A 49 5.39 5.44 7.76
C THR A 49 3.97 5.93 7.51
N GLU A 50 3.04 5.68 8.45
CA GLU A 50 1.66 6.13 8.36
C GLU A 50 1.56 7.66 8.38
N THR A 51 2.31 8.32 9.28
CA THR A 51 2.37 9.78 9.36
C THR A 51 2.87 10.39 8.05
N VAL A 52 3.94 9.83 7.47
CA VAL A 52 4.49 10.27 6.17
C VAL A 52 3.47 10.08 5.06
N ALA A 53 2.84 8.90 4.95
CA ALA A 53 1.83 8.65 3.92
C ALA A 53 0.62 9.59 4.03
N ASN A 54 0.16 9.85 5.26
CA ASN A 54 -0.95 10.77 5.51
C ASN A 54 -0.60 12.22 5.16
N GLU A 55 0.64 12.66 5.37
CA GLU A 55 1.11 13.99 4.95
C GLU A 55 0.94 14.19 3.44
N TYR A 56 1.35 13.20 2.63
CA TYR A 56 1.30 13.31 1.16
C TYR A 56 -0.09 13.08 0.57
N THR A 57 -0.89 12.18 1.15
CA THR A 57 -2.30 12.04 0.75
C THR A 57 -3.12 13.30 1.04
N ALA A 58 -2.82 14.02 2.14
CA ALA A 58 -3.46 15.30 2.42
C ALA A 58 -3.04 16.40 1.43
N LYS A 59 -1.78 16.43 0.99
CA LYS A 59 -1.28 17.38 -0.02
C LYS A 59 -1.82 17.09 -1.42
N TYR A 60 -2.01 15.82 -1.77
CA TYR A 60 -2.40 15.36 -3.11
C TYR A 60 -3.58 14.36 -3.08
N PRO A 61 -4.76 14.77 -2.58
CA PRO A 61 -5.87 13.85 -2.29
C PRO A 61 -6.45 13.14 -3.52
N SER A 62 -6.31 13.72 -4.72
CA SER A 62 -6.76 13.12 -5.98
C SER A 62 -5.72 12.19 -6.63
N LYS A 63 -4.45 12.25 -6.19
CA LYS A 63 -3.32 11.62 -6.89
C LYS A 63 -2.52 10.65 -6.04
N ILE A 64 -2.58 10.76 -4.72
CA ILE A 64 -1.87 9.87 -3.81
C ILE A 64 -2.89 9.14 -2.95
N LYS A 65 -2.82 7.82 -2.97
CA LYS A 65 -3.68 6.93 -2.18
C LYS A 65 -2.82 6.12 -1.22
N TYR A 66 -3.31 5.96 0.00
CA TYR A 66 -2.64 5.16 1.03
C TYR A 66 -3.55 4.02 1.47
N ASN A 67 -3.02 2.80 1.41
CA ASN A 67 -3.68 1.58 1.87
C ASN A 67 -2.79 0.90 2.89
N ARG A 68 -3.31 0.72 4.11
CA ARG A 68 -2.60 0.06 5.20
C ARG A 68 -3.28 -1.27 5.54
N ASN A 69 -2.49 -2.33 5.64
CA ASN A 69 -2.95 -3.60 6.18
C ASN A 69 -3.09 -3.52 7.70
N SER A 70 -4.11 -4.17 8.25
CA SER A 70 -4.32 -4.28 9.70
C SER A 70 -3.28 -5.16 10.41
N GLU A 71 -2.60 -6.02 9.64
CA GLU A 71 -1.55 -6.91 10.14
C GLU A 71 -0.46 -7.07 9.08
N ASN A 72 0.76 -7.38 9.53
CA ASN A 72 1.86 -7.65 8.62
C ASN A 72 1.64 -9.01 7.95
N ILE A 73 1.29 -8.99 6.67
CA ILE A 73 1.23 -10.18 5.82
C ILE A 73 2.65 -10.59 5.46
N LEU A 74 3.25 -11.46 6.28
CA LEU A 74 4.51 -12.11 5.95
C LEU A 74 4.28 -13.01 4.73
N GLY A 75 4.79 -12.60 3.55
CA GLY A 75 4.66 -13.30 2.26
C GLY A 75 5.22 -14.72 2.20
N ILE A 76 5.77 -15.23 3.31
CA ILE A 76 5.96 -16.65 3.57
C ILE A 76 5.36 -16.91 4.95
N ARG A 77 4.26 -17.67 4.97
CA ARG A 77 3.56 -18.16 6.16
C ARG A 77 4.55 -18.78 7.15
N ARG A 78 5.08 -18.00 8.09
CA ARG A 78 5.61 -18.57 9.33
C ARG A 78 4.38 -18.99 10.11
N VAL A 79 3.97 -20.25 9.95
CA VAL A 79 3.03 -20.89 10.86
C VAL A 79 3.69 -20.84 12.25
N ARG A 80 3.44 -19.76 13.00
CA ARG A 80 3.44 -19.88 14.44
C ARG A 80 2.17 -20.67 14.73
N SER A 81 2.34 -21.97 14.92
CA SER A 81 1.29 -22.87 15.40
C SER A 81 0.84 -22.38 16.78
N LYS A 82 -0.06 -21.40 16.80
CA LYS A 82 -1.00 -21.25 17.90
C LYS A 82 -2.21 -22.09 17.53
N HIS A 83 -2.27 -23.28 18.11
CA HIS A 83 -3.45 -24.15 18.08
C HIS A 83 -4.62 -23.49 18.84
N PRO A 84 -5.86 -23.97 18.64
CA PRO A 84 -6.96 -23.17 18.10
C PRO A 84 -8.01 -22.80 19.15
N GLN A 85 -8.76 -21.73 18.90
CA GLN A 85 -10.21 -21.48 19.09
C GLN A 85 -10.44 -20.12 18.37
N ASP A 86 -11.44 -19.81 17.57
CA ASP A 86 -12.78 -20.34 17.39
C ASP A 86 -13.36 -19.77 16.08
N GLY A 87 -14.36 -20.46 15.53
CA GLY A 87 -15.31 -20.10 14.45
C GLY A 87 -15.07 -18.87 13.55
N GLY A 88 -14.63 -19.09 12.30
CA GLY A 88 -14.62 -18.07 11.26
C GLY A 88 -14.60 -18.64 9.85
N LYS A 89 -15.78 -18.65 9.21
CA LYS A 89 -16.11 -19.09 7.83
C LYS A 89 -14.91 -19.24 6.87
N ARG A 90 -14.65 -20.49 6.45
CA ARG A 90 -13.82 -20.81 5.27
C ARG A 90 -14.48 -20.26 4.00
N VAL A 91 -13.97 -19.15 3.46
CA VAL A 91 -14.25 -18.79 2.06
C VAL A 91 -13.46 -19.75 1.18
N ARG A 92 -14.12 -20.80 0.67
CA ARG A 92 -13.60 -21.60 -0.45
C ARG A 92 -13.65 -20.73 -1.70
N ALA A 93 -12.50 -20.23 -2.15
CA ALA A 93 -12.36 -19.79 -3.53
C ALA A 93 -12.44 -21.04 -4.43
N ARG A 94 -13.63 -21.33 -4.97
CA ARG A 94 -13.76 -22.20 -6.13
C ARG A 94 -13.42 -21.36 -7.35
N CYS A 95 -12.24 -21.54 -7.92
CA CYS A 95 -12.01 -21.19 -9.32
C CYS A 95 -12.94 -22.07 -10.18
N ARG A 96 -14.01 -21.48 -10.72
CA ARG A 96 -14.63 -22.02 -11.92
C ARG A 96 -13.80 -21.50 -13.08
N HIS A 97 -13.04 -22.38 -13.72
CA HIS A 97 -12.71 -22.19 -15.12
C HIS A 97 -13.98 -22.53 -15.89
N SER A 98 -14.53 -21.54 -16.58
CA SER A 98 -15.46 -21.74 -17.68
C SER A 98 -14.67 -21.45 -18.94
N GLU A 99 -14.31 -22.52 -19.64
CA GLU A 99 -14.27 -22.52 -21.11
C GLU A 99 -15.72 -22.62 -21.63
#